data_AF-A0A9D4EZ85-F1
#
_entry.id   AF-A0A9D4EZ85-F1
#
_cell.length_a   1.000
_cell.length_b   1.000
_cell.length_c   1.000
_cell.angle_alpha   90.00
_cell.angle_beta   90.00
_cell.angle_gamma   90.00
#
_symmetry.space_group_name_H-M   'P 1'
#
loop_
_entity.id
_entity.type
_entity.pdbx_description
1 polymer ?
#
loop_
_entity_poly.entity_id
_entity_poly.type
_entity_poly.pdbx_seq_one_letter_code
_entity_poly.pdbx_strand_id
1 'polypeptide(L)'
;MALKYYIRFVRLAVVVMVFLMGWLSYSKTFFVPTEVTTCFVTTEATTVVSPIQMNYTNRPNYIRTRRSDSSTLKIGLKMRLGNMMFQYASILGIAAMGKFSNVVVENGERLKEIFSLSNTNVSFSASNVSSTSISEKACCIFDKRLGTLNNSLSFRVDGYLQSWRYFEAIRDTVRKEFTFSTQISNKACFRLHDVLKTLNITNATFVGVHIRRGDFTYESFKNVGYLTAPLEYIIKSMNIFANLYANRTVFVICF
;
A
#
# COMPACT_ATOMS: atom_id res chain seq x y z
N MET A 1 -47.12 -5.21 7.50
CA MET A 1 -46.10 -6.29 7.43
C MET A 1 -45.07 -5.84 6.40
N ALA A 2 -44.06 -5.09 6.85
CA ALA A 2 -42.68 -5.53 7.05
C ALA A 2 -41.81 -5.42 5.79
N LEU A 3 -41.00 -4.36 5.74
CA LEU A 3 -39.58 -4.53 5.43
C LEU A 3 -38.80 -3.46 6.22
N LYS A 4 -38.42 -3.81 7.46
CA LYS A 4 -37.44 -3.04 8.22
C LYS A 4 -36.08 -3.30 7.57
N TYR A 5 -35.61 -2.35 6.77
CA TYR A 5 -34.23 -2.34 6.28
C TYR A 5 -33.29 -2.27 7.48
N TYR A 6 -32.61 -3.38 7.79
CA TYR A 6 -31.60 -3.43 8.83
C TYR A 6 -30.27 -3.00 8.20
N ILE A 7 -30.02 -1.69 8.17
CA ILE A 7 -28.71 -1.13 7.80
C ILE A 7 -27.72 -1.54 8.91
N ARG A 8 -26.89 -2.55 8.64
CA ARG A 8 -25.84 -2.99 9.58
C ARG A 8 -24.55 -2.24 9.29
N PHE A 9 -24.13 -1.41 10.23
CA PHE A 9 -22.85 -0.71 10.16
C PHE A 9 -21.73 -1.64 10.63
N VAL A 10 -20.89 -2.11 9.71
CA VAL A 10 -19.59 -2.70 10.07
C VAL A 10 -18.60 -1.55 10.16
N ARG A 11 -18.05 -1.28 11.35
CA ARG A 11 -16.96 -0.31 11.52
C ARG A 11 -15.63 -1.06 11.53
N LEU A 12 -14.88 -0.94 10.45
CA LEU A 12 -13.50 -1.44 10.41
C LEU A 12 -12.55 -0.32 10.86
N ALA A 13 -11.89 -0.51 12.01
CA ALA A 13 -10.79 0.34 12.44
C ALA A 13 -9.49 -0.44 12.22
N VAL A 14 -8.83 -0.19 11.09
CA VAL A 14 -7.53 -0.83 10.81
C VAL A 14 -6.43 -0.06 11.53
N VAL A 15 -6.03 -0.54 12.71
CA VAL A 15 -4.78 -0.09 13.35
C VAL A 15 -3.64 -0.94 12.81
N VAL A 16 -2.93 -0.45 11.80
CA VAL A 16 -1.68 -1.08 11.38
C VAL A 16 -0.55 -0.56 12.29
N MET A 17 -0.19 -1.33 13.32
CA MET A 17 1.09 -1.11 14.01
C MET A 17 2.22 -1.68 13.14
N VAL A 18 2.66 -0.89 12.16
CA VAL A 18 3.91 -1.17 11.43
C VAL A 18 5.08 -0.70 12.28
N PHE A 19 5.71 -1.62 13.02
CA PHE A 19 7.05 -1.39 13.54
C PHE A 19 8.06 -1.59 12.42
N LEU A 20 8.24 -0.56 11.59
CA LEU A 20 9.48 -0.38 10.83
C LEU A 20 10.47 0.31 11.77
N MET A 21 11.16 -0.47 12.59
CA MET A 21 12.25 0.08 13.38
C MET A 21 13.49 0.25 12.49
N GLY A 22 13.64 1.47 11.98
CA GLY A 22 14.93 2.16 11.92
C GLY A 22 14.84 3.33 12.89
N TRP A 23 15.25 3.11 14.15
CA TRP A 23 15.59 4.08 15.21
C TRP A 23 14.88 5.46 15.23
N LEU A 24 14.09 5.66 16.30
CA LEU A 24 13.77 6.93 16.97
C LEU A 24 13.63 8.17 16.06
N SER A 25 12.44 8.34 15.49
CA SER A 25 11.85 9.67 15.45
C SER A 25 10.45 9.57 16.03
N TYR A 26 10.30 10.12 17.23
CA TYR A 26 9.04 10.33 17.90
C TYR A 26 8.13 11.17 16.98
N SER A 27 7.22 10.53 16.25
CA SER A 27 5.94 11.17 15.95
C SER A 27 4.91 10.54 16.88
N LYS A 28 4.49 11.31 17.89
CA LYS A 28 3.27 11.04 18.67
C LYS A 28 2.05 11.30 17.78
N THR A 29 1.95 10.58 16.69
CA THR A 29 0.73 10.50 15.89
C THR A 29 0.21 9.10 16.07
N PHE A 30 -0.60 8.91 17.12
CA PHE A 30 -1.64 7.90 17.08
C PHE A 30 -2.45 8.18 15.82
N PHE A 31 -2.18 7.43 14.76
CA PHE A 31 -2.99 7.47 13.57
C PHE A 31 -4.29 6.73 13.93
N VAL A 32 -5.22 7.44 14.57
CA VAL A 32 -6.60 7.00 14.67
C VAL A 32 -7.11 7.02 13.23
N PRO A 33 -7.45 5.87 12.62
CA PRO A 33 -8.03 5.89 11.29
C PRO A 33 -9.36 6.64 11.39
N THR A 34 -9.45 7.81 10.77
CA THR A 34 -10.70 8.58 10.63
C THR A 34 -11.61 7.98 9.55
N GLU A 35 -11.11 7.04 8.75
CA GLU A 35 -11.89 6.35 7.74
C GLU A 35 -12.44 5.04 8.31
N VAL A 36 -13.70 5.11 8.73
CA VAL A 36 -14.54 3.93 8.94
C VAL A 36 -14.84 3.35 7.56
N THR A 37 -14.16 2.29 7.15
CA THR A 37 -14.58 1.53 5.97
C THR A 37 -15.81 0.70 6.35
N THR A 38 -16.98 1.12 5.87
CA THR A 38 -18.19 0.31 5.92
C THR A 38 -18.18 -0.71 4.79
N CYS A 39 -18.12 -2.01 5.14
CA CYS A 39 -18.36 -3.08 4.19
C CYS A 39 -19.86 -3.13 3.84
N PHE A 40 -20.19 -2.97 2.57
CA PHE A 40 -21.53 -3.26 2.06
C PHE A 40 -21.50 -4.62 1.37
N VAL A 41 -22.27 -5.58 1.91
CA VAL A 41 -22.53 -6.86 1.23
C VAL A 41 -23.94 -6.76 0.66
N THR A 42 -24.04 -6.41 -0.62
CA THR A 42 -25.30 -6.53 -1.37
C THR A 42 -25.39 -7.94 -1.95
N THR A 43 -26.34 -8.73 -1.47
CA THR A 43 -26.71 -10.00 -2.10
C THR A 43 -27.70 -9.73 -3.21
N GLU A 44 -27.26 -9.21 -4.35
CA GLU A 44 -28.09 -9.17 -5.56
C GLU A 44 -27.20 -9.03 -6.80
N ALA A 45 -27.41 -9.92 -7.77
CA ALA A 45 -26.74 -9.93 -9.05
C ALA A 45 -27.35 -8.85 -9.95
N THR A 46 -26.63 -7.75 -10.17
CA THR A 46 -27.02 -6.75 -11.17
C THR A 46 -26.43 -7.11 -12.52
N THR A 47 -27.32 -7.37 -13.47
CA THR A 47 -27.07 -7.54 -14.90
C THR A 47 -26.43 -6.28 -15.48
N VAL A 48 -25.32 -6.46 -16.19
CA VAL A 48 -24.60 -5.38 -16.90
C VAL A 48 -25.32 -5.11 -18.22
N VAL A 49 -25.95 -3.94 -18.34
CA VAL A 49 -26.40 -3.38 -19.62
C VAL A 49 -25.24 -2.55 -20.20
N SER A 50 -24.85 -2.86 -21.43
CA SER A 50 -23.75 -2.23 -22.17
C SER A 50 -24.08 -0.79 -22.59
N PRO A 51 -23.13 0.16 -22.51
CA PRO A 51 -23.30 1.48 -23.12
C PRO A 51 -23.01 1.45 -24.63
N ILE A 52 -23.89 2.13 -25.35
CA ILE A 52 -23.91 2.39 -26.79
C ILE A 52 -22.61 3.08 -27.24
N GLN A 53 -22.04 2.63 -28.37
CA GLN A 53 -20.91 3.28 -29.03
C GLN A 53 -21.33 4.61 -29.66
N MET A 54 -20.60 5.68 -29.36
CA MET A 54 -20.67 6.95 -30.09
C MET A 54 -19.40 7.14 -30.92
N ASN A 55 -19.57 7.10 -32.24
CA ASN A 55 -18.55 7.45 -33.23
C ASN A 55 -18.31 8.95 -33.22
N TYR A 56 -17.06 9.37 -32.97
CA TYR A 56 -16.57 10.69 -33.32
C TYR A 56 -15.39 10.55 -34.27
N THR A 57 -15.64 10.89 -35.53
CA THR A 57 -14.64 11.07 -36.58
C THR A 57 -13.97 12.45 -36.45
N ASN A 58 -12.74 12.53 -36.99
CA ASN A 58 -11.88 13.69 -37.21
C ASN A 58 -10.93 14.10 -36.07
N ARG A 59 -9.65 13.74 -36.23
CA ARG A 59 -8.51 14.52 -35.69
C ARG A 59 -7.51 14.82 -36.80
N PRO A 60 -7.01 16.06 -36.91
CA PRO A 60 -6.02 16.44 -37.90
C PRO A 60 -4.66 15.80 -37.59
N ASN A 61 -3.91 15.49 -38.65
CA ASN A 61 -2.54 14.98 -38.59
C ASN A 61 -1.63 16.00 -37.89
N TYR A 62 -1.29 15.73 -36.63
CA TYR A 62 -0.26 16.47 -35.92
C TYR A 62 1.11 15.87 -36.27
N ILE A 63 1.95 16.69 -36.89
CA ILE A 63 3.35 16.37 -37.19
C ILE A 63 4.03 16.01 -35.87
N ARG A 64 4.47 14.74 -35.75
CA ARG A 64 5.15 14.20 -34.58
C ARG A 64 6.57 14.74 -34.54
N THR A 65 6.77 15.92 -33.95
CA THR A 65 8.11 16.40 -33.58
C THR A 65 8.74 15.35 -32.66
N ARG A 66 9.95 14.88 -33.01
CA ARG A 66 10.76 13.94 -32.21
C ARG A 66 10.77 14.41 -30.75
N ARG A 67 10.05 13.69 -29.90
CA ARG A 67 10.13 13.84 -28.43
C ARG A 67 11.56 13.45 -28.07
N SER A 68 12.32 14.35 -27.43
CA SER A 68 13.61 14.00 -26.82
C SER A 68 13.41 12.74 -25.98
N ASP A 69 14.36 11.82 -26.02
CA ASP A 69 14.28 10.55 -25.27
C ASP A 69 13.79 10.82 -23.85
N SER A 70 12.60 10.33 -23.54
CA SER A 70 11.93 10.58 -22.26
C SER A 70 12.79 10.00 -21.15
N SER A 71 13.33 10.85 -20.27
CA SER A 71 14.10 10.38 -19.13
C SER A 71 13.28 9.42 -18.28
N THR A 72 13.93 8.31 -17.96
CA THR A 72 13.26 7.17 -17.34
C THR A 72 13.94 6.82 -16.04
N LEU A 73 13.15 6.72 -14.97
CA LEU A 73 13.57 6.05 -13.74
C LEU A 73 13.09 4.60 -13.75
N LYS A 74 13.97 3.69 -13.36
CA LYS A 74 13.67 2.28 -13.28
C LYS A 74 13.90 1.73 -11.90
N ILE A 75 13.08 0.76 -11.50
CA ILE A 75 13.32 -0.05 -10.31
C ILE A 75 12.89 -1.49 -10.55
N GLY A 76 13.68 -2.43 -10.04
CA GLY A 76 13.29 -3.83 -9.92
C GLY A 76 12.73 -4.10 -8.53
N LEU A 77 11.45 -4.46 -8.45
CA LEU A 77 10.85 -4.84 -7.19
C LEU A 77 11.40 -6.20 -6.77
N LYS A 78 11.70 -6.34 -5.47
CA LYS A 78 12.28 -7.56 -4.90
C LYS A 78 11.75 -7.81 -3.50
N MET A 79 11.98 -9.03 -3.01
CA MET A 79 11.58 -9.49 -1.68
C MET A 79 10.05 -9.57 -1.47
N ARG A 80 9.60 -9.53 -0.21
CA ARG A 80 8.19 -9.69 0.17
C ARG A 80 7.38 -8.40 -0.09
N LEU A 81 6.06 -8.54 -0.07
CA LEU A 81 5.08 -7.49 -0.41
C LEU A 81 5.39 -6.11 0.19
N GLY A 82 5.71 -6.04 1.49
CA GLY A 82 6.03 -4.77 2.14
C GLY A 82 7.22 -4.04 1.52
N ASN A 83 8.27 -4.77 1.13
CA ASN A 83 9.43 -4.19 0.45
C ASN A 83 9.06 -3.70 -0.95
N MET A 84 8.29 -4.50 -1.70
CA MET A 84 7.78 -4.09 -3.01
C MET A 84 6.95 -2.79 -2.92
N MET A 85 6.11 -2.66 -1.89
CA MET A 85 5.33 -1.44 -1.65
C MET A 85 6.23 -0.22 -1.37
N PHE A 86 7.26 -0.36 -0.54
CA PHE A 86 8.22 0.74 -0.31
C PHE A 86 8.98 1.13 -1.56
N GLN A 87 9.52 0.14 -2.29
CA GLN A 87 10.24 0.38 -3.53
C GLN A 87 9.36 1.10 -4.56
N TYR A 88 8.11 0.68 -4.71
CA TYR A 88 7.13 1.32 -5.61
C TYR A 88 6.81 2.76 -5.18
N ALA A 89 6.43 2.98 -3.91
CA ALA A 89 6.10 4.31 -3.42
C ALA A 89 7.28 5.27 -3.54
N SER A 90 8.47 4.81 -3.16
CA SER A 90 9.69 5.61 -3.20
C SER A 90 10.12 5.96 -4.61
N ILE A 91 10.01 5.04 -5.60
CA ILE A 91 10.37 5.40 -6.98
C ILE A 91 9.42 6.45 -7.56
N LEU A 92 8.12 6.43 -7.20
CA LEU A 92 7.18 7.48 -7.60
C LEU A 92 7.55 8.84 -6.99
N GLY A 93 7.93 8.83 -5.70
CA GLY A 93 8.35 10.02 -4.99
C GLY A 93 9.65 10.61 -5.56
N ILE A 94 10.62 9.75 -5.83
CA ILE A 94 11.89 10.12 -6.48
C ILE A 94 11.64 10.70 -7.87
N ALA A 95 10.75 10.07 -8.66
CA ALA A 95 10.36 10.57 -9.97
C ALA A 95 9.70 11.96 -9.89
N ALA A 96 8.84 12.18 -8.91
CA ALA A 96 8.20 13.48 -8.68
C ALA A 96 9.22 14.56 -8.30
N MET A 97 10.13 14.27 -7.36
CA MET A 97 11.18 15.20 -6.94
C MET A 97 12.13 15.57 -8.09
N GLY A 98 12.58 14.56 -8.84
CA GLY A 98 13.49 14.73 -9.98
C GLY A 98 12.81 15.15 -11.28
N LYS A 99 11.48 15.33 -11.29
CA LYS A 99 10.69 15.68 -12.49
C LYS A 99 10.93 14.71 -13.67
N PHE A 100 10.92 13.41 -13.39
CA PHE A 100 10.98 12.37 -14.41
C PHE A 100 9.60 12.13 -15.02
N SER A 101 9.52 12.03 -16.34
CA SER A 101 8.27 11.82 -17.07
C SER A 101 7.83 10.37 -17.16
N ASN A 102 8.75 9.42 -16.95
CA ASN A 102 8.49 8.00 -17.09
C ASN A 102 9.12 7.20 -15.96
N VAL A 103 8.34 6.27 -15.39
CA VAL A 103 8.79 5.29 -14.40
C VAL A 103 8.58 3.90 -14.96
N VAL A 104 9.61 3.06 -14.90
CA VAL A 104 9.53 1.64 -15.24
C VAL A 104 9.67 0.83 -13.95
N VAL A 105 8.71 -0.07 -13.73
CA VAL A 105 8.71 -1.00 -12.60
C VAL A 105 8.82 -2.41 -13.15
N GLU A 106 9.91 -3.08 -12.82
CA GLU A 106 10.14 -4.49 -13.14
C GLU A 106 9.69 -5.37 -11.96
N ASN A 107 9.23 -6.59 -12.25
CA ASN A 107 8.74 -7.57 -11.27
C ASN A 107 7.56 -7.05 -10.42
N GLY A 108 6.68 -6.23 -11.02
CA GLY A 108 5.55 -5.59 -10.35
C GLY A 108 4.21 -6.35 -10.44
N GLU A 109 4.20 -7.57 -10.98
CA GLU A 109 3.01 -8.39 -11.20
C GLU A 109 2.22 -8.59 -9.91
N ARG A 110 2.92 -8.95 -8.83
CA ARG A 110 2.32 -9.16 -7.51
C ARG A 110 1.62 -7.91 -6.97
N LEU A 111 2.15 -6.71 -7.23
CA LEU A 111 1.48 -5.48 -6.79
C LEU A 111 0.20 -5.23 -7.60
N LYS A 112 0.22 -5.48 -8.90
CA LYS A 112 -0.97 -5.33 -9.77
C LYS A 112 -2.10 -6.30 -9.41
N GLU A 113 -1.77 -7.49 -8.93
CA GLU A 113 -2.76 -8.46 -8.45
C GLU A 113 -3.46 -7.98 -7.17
N ILE A 114 -2.74 -7.25 -6.32
CA ILE A 114 -3.20 -6.87 -4.99
C ILE A 114 -3.88 -5.50 -4.99
N PHE A 115 -3.34 -4.55 -5.75
CA PHE A 115 -3.72 -3.14 -5.72
C PHE A 115 -4.20 -2.64 -7.08
N SER A 116 -5.11 -1.67 -7.04
CA SER A 116 -5.62 -0.94 -8.21
C SER A 116 -4.67 0.19 -8.61
N LEU A 117 -3.47 -0.20 -9.05
CA LEU A 117 -2.44 0.72 -9.56
C LEU A 117 -2.94 1.42 -10.83
N SER A 118 -2.93 2.76 -10.84
CA SER A 118 -3.59 3.60 -11.86
C SER A 118 -2.70 4.69 -12.43
N ASN A 119 -1.47 4.85 -11.95
CA ASN A 119 -0.58 5.91 -12.40
C ASN A 119 -0.10 5.68 -13.84
N THR A 120 -0.53 6.56 -14.75
CA THR A 120 -0.25 6.48 -16.19
C THR A 120 1.20 6.72 -16.56
N ASN A 121 2.00 7.32 -15.66
CA ASN A 121 3.42 7.54 -15.88
C ASN A 121 4.27 6.32 -15.51
N VAL A 122 3.62 5.24 -15.06
CA VAL A 122 4.26 3.99 -14.67
C VAL A 122 4.00 2.92 -15.71
N SER A 123 5.07 2.32 -16.20
CA SER A 123 5.03 1.14 -17.05
C SER A 123 5.57 -0.07 -16.30
N PHE A 124 4.87 -1.20 -16.42
CA PHE A 124 5.28 -2.47 -15.81
C PHE A 124 5.85 -3.38 -16.90
N SER A 125 7.16 -3.35 -17.11
CA SER A 125 7.84 -4.15 -18.13
C SER A 125 9.32 -4.31 -17.82
N ALA A 126 9.92 -5.38 -18.36
CA ALA A 126 11.37 -5.46 -18.50
C ALA A 126 11.82 -4.40 -19.52
N SER A 127 12.68 -3.47 -19.10
CA SER A 127 13.11 -2.36 -19.98
C SER A 127 14.58 -2.48 -20.35
N ASN A 128 14.85 -2.62 -21.65
CA ASN A 128 16.19 -2.64 -22.22
C ASN A 128 16.79 -1.23 -22.42
N VAL A 129 16.14 -0.16 -21.94
CA VAL A 129 16.67 1.21 -22.07
C VAL A 129 18.02 1.32 -21.34
N SER A 130 19.05 1.87 -21.98
CA SER A 130 20.33 2.11 -21.29
C SER A 130 20.12 3.05 -20.09
N SER A 131 20.64 2.68 -18.92
CA SER A 131 20.45 3.45 -17.69
C SER A 131 21.64 3.32 -16.77
N THR A 132 22.01 4.42 -16.12
CA THR A 132 23.04 4.41 -15.08
C THR A 132 22.47 3.85 -13.78
N SER A 133 23.12 2.83 -13.22
CA SER A 133 22.72 2.27 -11.92
C SER A 133 23.12 3.19 -10.77
N ILE A 134 22.20 3.41 -9.84
CA ILE A 134 22.44 4.12 -8.59
C ILE A 134 21.80 3.35 -7.43
N SER A 135 22.59 3.09 -6.39
CA SER A 135 22.12 2.38 -5.20
C SER A 135 21.85 3.33 -4.04
N GLU A 136 20.86 2.99 -3.23
CA GLU A 136 20.58 3.62 -1.94
C GLU A 136 21.84 3.58 -1.05
N LYS A 137 22.19 4.72 -0.45
CA LYS A 137 23.45 4.86 0.32
C LYS A 137 23.53 3.94 1.55
N ALA A 138 22.41 3.71 2.23
CA ALA A 138 22.31 2.81 3.38
C ALA A 138 20.85 2.42 3.60
N CYS A 139 20.59 1.36 4.37
CA CYS A 139 19.20 1.01 4.67
C CYS A 139 18.51 2.18 5.38
N CYS A 140 17.23 2.33 5.06
CA CYS A 140 16.28 2.95 5.96
C CYS A 140 16.52 4.48 6.13
N ILE A 141 17.34 5.09 5.28
CA ILE A 141 17.64 6.53 5.29
C ILE A 141 17.06 7.24 4.08
N PHE A 142 16.83 8.54 4.23
CA PHE A 142 16.47 9.40 3.11
C PHE A 142 17.73 9.92 2.40
N ASP A 143 17.97 9.41 1.19
CA ASP A 143 19.07 9.83 0.33
C ASP A 143 18.62 10.94 -0.61
N LYS A 144 18.92 12.19 -0.21
CA LYS A 144 18.57 13.39 -0.99
C LYS A 144 19.10 13.36 -2.42
N ARG A 145 20.20 12.65 -2.70
CA ARG A 145 20.81 12.57 -4.04
C ARG A 145 19.86 11.96 -5.06
N LEU A 146 19.02 11.01 -4.64
CA LEU A 146 18.04 10.37 -5.52
C LEU A 146 17.00 11.37 -6.02
N GLY A 147 16.60 12.33 -5.18
CA GLY A 147 15.65 13.39 -5.55
C GLY A 147 16.23 14.48 -6.45
N THR A 148 17.55 14.53 -6.63
CA THR A 148 18.26 15.57 -7.42
C THR A 148 18.95 14.99 -8.67
N LEU A 149 18.52 13.81 -9.13
CA LEU A 149 19.08 13.19 -10.33
C LEU A 149 18.78 14.03 -11.58
N ASN A 150 19.74 14.08 -12.51
CA ASN A 150 19.58 14.80 -13.76
C ASN A 150 18.57 14.09 -14.66
N ASN A 151 17.37 14.65 -14.78
CA ASN A 151 16.29 14.14 -15.63
C ASN A 151 16.51 14.31 -17.14
N SER A 152 17.74 14.58 -17.59
CA SER A 152 18.16 14.40 -18.98
C SER A 152 18.73 12.99 -19.23
N LEU A 153 18.99 12.23 -18.17
CA LEU A 153 19.52 10.86 -18.22
C LEU A 153 18.49 9.87 -17.69
N SER A 154 18.71 8.58 -17.96
CA SER A 154 17.91 7.49 -17.39
C SER A 154 18.69 6.77 -16.30
N PHE A 155 18.02 6.43 -15.19
CA PHE A 155 18.66 5.75 -14.06
C PHE A 155 17.91 4.49 -13.65
N ARG A 156 18.67 3.49 -13.21
CA ARG A 156 18.16 2.34 -12.47
C ARG A 156 18.45 2.56 -10.99
N VAL A 157 17.41 2.76 -10.20
CA VAL A 157 17.53 2.87 -8.75
C VAL A 157 17.48 1.48 -8.13
N ASP A 158 18.47 1.16 -7.30
CA ASP A 158 18.50 -0.07 -6.51
C ASP A 158 18.51 0.23 -5.02
N GLY A 159 17.81 -0.60 -4.24
CA GLY A 159 17.66 -0.43 -2.79
C GLY A 159 16.29 -0.89 -2.30
N TYR A 160 16.11 -0.83 -0.99
CA TYR A 160 14.80 -1.07 -0.37
C TYR A 160 13.99 0.23 -0.27
N LEU A 161 14.68 1.38 -0.20
CA LEU A 161 14.08 2.71 -0.23
C LEU A 161 13.00 2.88 0.86
N GLN A 162 13.30 2.43 2.08
CA GLN A 162 12.32 2.30 3.17
C GLN A 162 12.06 3.59 3.97
N SER A 163 12.54 4.74 3.50
CA SER A 163 12.25 6.03 4.12
C SER A 163 10.97 6.65 3.56
N TRP A 164 9.98 6.88 4.44
CA TRP A 164 8.72 7.56 4.09
C TRP A 164 8.91 8.94 3.44
N ARG A 165 10.03 9.61 3.74
CA ARG A 165 10.39 10.92 3.19
C ARG A 165 10.50 10.95 1.66
N TYR A 166 10.72 9.81 1.00
CA TYR A 166 10.73 9.78 -0.47
C TYR A 166 9.36 10.14 -1.06
N PHE A 167 8.27 9.76 -0.40
CA PHE A 167 6.93 9.86 -0.95
C PHE A 167 5.96 10.71 -0.12
N GLU A 168 6.44 11.38 0.93
CA GLU A 168 5.59 12.26 1.76
C GLU A 168 4.85 13.31 0.93
N ALA A 169 5.56 13.98 0.01
CA ALA A 169 4.98 15.01 -0.84
C ALA A 169 3.92 14.49 -1.82
N ILE A 170 3.89 13.17 -2.08
CA ILE A 170 2.93 12.52 -2.97
C ILE A 170 2.09 11.47 -2.24
N ARG A 171 1.94 11.59 -0.91
CA ARG A 171 1.30 10.59 -0.06
C ARG A 171 -0.11 10.23 -0.51
N ASP A 172 -0.88 11.19 -1.01
CA ASP A 172 -2.25 10.97 -1.48
C ASP A 172 -2.27 10.14 -2.77
N THR A 173 -1.33 10.39 -3.68
CA THR A 173 -1.10 9.54 -4.85
C THR A 173 -0.74 8.12 -4.43
N VAL A 174 0.19 7.95 -3.48
CA VAL A 174 0.59 6.63 -2.98
C VAL A 174 -0.57 5.89 -2.31
N ARG A 175 -1.38 6.58 -1.51
CA ARG A 175 -2.59 6.01 -0.89
C ARG A 175 -3.59 5.52 -1.95
N LYS A 176 -3.81 6.31 -3.00
CA LYS A 176 -4.69 5.92 -4.11
C LYS A 176 -4.16 4.67 -4.82
N GLU A 177 -2.88 4.64 -5.15
CA GLU A 177 -2.27 3.47 -5.81
C GLU A 177 -2.39 2.21 -4.95
N PHE A 178 -2.23 2.29 -3.63
CA PHE A 178 -2.42 1.15 -2.72
C PHE A 178 -3.86 0.88 -2.27
N THR A 179 -4.84 1.25 -3.10
CA THR A 179 -6.22 0.77 -2.93
C THR A 179 -6.28 -0.70 -3.33
N PHE A 180 -6.78 -1.58 -2.45
CA PHE A 180 -6.93 -3.00 -2.78
C PHE A 180 -7.88 -3.22 -3.96
N SER A 181 -7.58 -4.24 -4.76
CA SER A 181 -8.48 -4.65 -5.84
C SER A 181 -9.87 -5.01 -5.29
N THR A 182 -10.91 -4.81 -6.11
CA THR A 182 -12.29 -5.14 -5.74
C THR A 182 -12.43 -6.59 -5.29
N GLN A 183 -11.71 -7.52 -5.93
CA GLN A 183 -11.72 -8.94 -5.57
C GLN A 183 -11.20 -9.19 -4.15
N ILE A 184 -10.07 -8.57 -3.78
CA ILE A 184 -9.50 -8.70 -2.43
C ILE A 184 -10.40 -8.03 -1.40
N SER A 185 -10.89 -6.83 -1.69
CA SER A 185 -11.79 -6.08 -0.81
C SER A 185 -13.07 -6.88 -0.52
N ASN A 186 -13.68 -7.46 -1.55
CA ASN A 186 -14.87 -8.30 -1.41
C ASN A 186 -14.59 -9.56 -0.59
N LYS A 187 -13.46 -10.24 -0.87
CA LYS A 187 -13.05 -11.43 -0.11
C LYS A 187 -12.83 -11.10 1.37
N ALA A 188 -12.19 -9.97 1.68
CA ALA A 188 -11.99 -9.51 3.04
C ALA A 188 -13.33 -9.20 3.73
N CYS A 189 -14.21 -8.41 3.10
CA CYS A 189 -15.53 -8.10 3.65
C CYS A 189 -16.38 -9.35 3.89
N PHE A 190 -16.37 -10.32 2.96
CA PHE A 190 -17.06 -11.60 3.14
C PHE A 190 -16.55 -12.34 4.38
N ARG A 191 -15.23 -12.45 4.54
CA ARG A 191 -14.61 -13.12 5.69
C ARG A 191 -14.93 -12.43 7.01
N LEU A 192 -14.89 -11.11 7.06
CA LEU A 192 -15.25 -10.36 8.26
C LEU A 192 -16.73 -10.57 8.62
N HIS A 193 -17.62 -10.57 7.63
CA HIS A 193 -19.04 -10.81 7.85
C HIS A 193 -19.33 -12.25 8.31
N ASP A 194 -18.62 -13.24 7.77
CA ASP A 194 -18.70 -14.64 8.20
C ASP A 194 -18.30 -14.79 9.68
N VAL A 195 -17.21 -14.14 10.10
CA VAL A 195 -16.78 -14.11 11.51
C VAL A 195 -17.87 -13.53 12.42
N LEU A 196 -18.52 -12.42 12.03
CA LEU A 196 -19.62 -11.84 12.81
C LEU A 196 -20.79 -12.83 12.97
N LYS A 197 -21.14 -13.56 11.90
CA LYS A 197 -22.18 -14.58 11.93
C LYS A 197 -21.82 -15.73 12.87
N THR A 198 -20.61 -16.28 12.73
CA THR A 198 -20.12 -17.39 13.58
C THR A 198 -20.13 -17.02 15.05
N LEU A 199 -19.75 -15.78 15.39
CA LEU A 199 -19.74 -15.30 16.77
C LEU A 199 -21.12 -14.83 17.27
N ASN A 200 -22.15 -14.83 16.42
CA ASN A 200 -23.47 -14.27 16.69
C ASN A 200 -23.42 -12.81 17.19
N ILE A 201 -22.52 -12.01 16.62
CA ILE A 201 -22.32 -10.59 16.95
C ILE A 201 -22.92 -9.74 15.84
N THR A 202 -23.79 -8.80 16.20
CA THR A 202 -24.45 -7.91 15.24
C THR A 202 -23.70 -6.61 15.01
N ASN A 203 -22.82 -6.21 15.94
CA ASN A 203 -22.03 -5.00 15.87
C ASN A 203 -20.71 -5.18 16.64
N ALA A 204 -19.60 -5.07 15.92
CA ALA A 204 -18.26 -5.12 16.48
C ALA A 204 -17.32 -4.23 15.66
N THR A 205 -16.27 -3.77 16.34
CA THR A 205 -15.10 -3.14 15.73
C THR A 205 -14.04 -4.19 15.50
N PHE A 206 -13.64 -4.39 14.25
CA PHE A 206 -12.50 -5.25 13.94
C PHE A 206 -11.20 -4.51 14.20
N VAL A 207 -10.28 -5.13 14.94
CA VAL A 207 -8.93 -4.61 15.22
C VAL A 207 -7.90 -5.61 14.71
N GLY A 208 -7.12 -5.21 13.71
CA GLY A 208 -6.01 -6.01 13.20
C GLY A 208 -4.82 -5.99 14.15
N VAL A 209 -4.22 -7.14 14.43
CA VAL A 209 -3.01 -7.27 15.25
C VAL A 209 -1.97 -8.05 14.46
N HIS A 210 -0.94 -7.34 13.99
CA HIS A 210 0.19 -7.97 13.30
C HIS A 210 1.35 -8.21 14.27
N ILE A 211 1.75 -9.47 14.44
CA ILE A 211 2.81 -9.89 15.37
C ILE A 211 4.02 -10.33 14.56
N ARG A 212 4.95 -9.40 14.30
CA ARG A 212 6.20 -9.70 13.60
C ARG A 212 7.11 -10.59 14.47
N ARG A 213 7.08 -11.90 14.20
CA ARG A 213 7.96 -12.89 14.84
C ARG A 213 8.88 -13.54 13.81
N GLY A 214 8.45 -14.61 13.16
CA GLY A 214 9.18 -15.30 12.09
C GLY A 214 10.72 -15.30 12.27
N ASP A 215 11.40 -14.77 11.26
CA ASP A 215 12.85 -14.62 11.16
C ASP A 215 13.49 -13.79 12.29
N PHE A 216 12.75 -12.94 13.00
CA PHE A 216 13.28 -12.15 14.13
C PHE A 216 13.54 -13.01 15.37
N THR A 217 13.10 -14.27 15.35
CA THR A 217 13.44 -15.23 16.42
C THR A 217 14.83 -15.83 16.26
N TYR A 218 15.46 -15.70 15.08
CA TYR A 218 16.80 -16.21 14.84
C TYR A 218 17.86 -15.36 15.50
N GLU A 219 18.91 -16.01 15.99
CA GLU A 219 19.97 -15.36 16.76
C GLU A 219 20.72 -14.28 15.97
N SER A 220 20.89 -14.49 14.66
CA SER A 220 21.49 -13.51 13.76
C SER A 220 20.75 -12.17 13.75
N PHE A 221 19.41 -12.18 13.84
CA PHE A 221 18.61 -10.96 13.89
C PHE A 221 18.60 -10.33 15.28
N LYS A 222 18.57 -11.13 16.34
CA LYS A 222 18.68 -10.61 17.72
C LYS A 222 20.01 -9.91 17.97
N ASN A 223 21.11 -10.48 17.46
CA ASN A 223 22.45 -9.93 17.62
C ASN A 223 22.61 -8.53 16.99
N VAL A 224 21.79 -8.20 15.99
CA VAL A 224 21.78 -6.86 15.37
C VAL A 224 20.63 -5.97 15.88
N GLY A 225 19.98 -6.37 16.98
CA GLY A 225 19.02 -5.55 17.73
C GLY A 225 17.55 -5.75 17.35
N TYR A 226 17.20 -6.75 16.54
CA TYR A 226 15.79 -7.07 16.31
C TYR A 226 15.18 -7.76 17.54
N LEU A 227 14.07 -7.20 18.02
CA LEU A 227 13.32 -7.72 19.17
C LEU A 227 11.92 -8.17 18.73
N THR A 228 11.44 -9.24 19.35
CA THR A 228 10.04 -9.66 19.22
C THR A 228 9.23 -9.11 20.38
N ALA A 229 8.02 -8.63 20.10
CA ALA A 229 7.13 -8.14 21.15
C ALA A 229 6.83 -9.25 22.20
N PRO A 230 7.01 -8.98 23.50
CA PRO A 230 6.68 -9.93 24.55
C PRO A 230 5.17 -10.07 24.67
N LEU A 231 4.70 -11.21 25.21
CA LEU A 231 3.28 -11.52 25.30
C LEU A 231 2.51 -10.46 26.11
N GLU A 232 3.13 -9.96 27.18
CA GLU A 232 2.57 -8.93 28.05
C GLU A 232 2.30 -7.63 27.30
N TYR A 233 3.17 -7.26 26.35
CA TYR A 233 2.96 -6.08 25.50
C TYR A 233 1.75 -6.26 24.60
N ILE A 234 1.60 -7.45 23.99
CA ILE A 234 0.49 -7.76 23.09
C ILE A 234 -0.84 -7.75 23.86
N ILE A 235 -0.89 -8.42 25.02
CA ILE A 235 -2.08 -8.45 25.89
C ILE A 235 -2.46 -7.04 26.36
N LYS A 236 -1.49 -6.24 26.84
CA LYS A 236 -1.74 -4.86 27.26
C LYS A 236 -2.29 -4.02 26.11
N SER A 237 -1.73 -4.15 24.91
CA SER A 237 -2.19 -3.43 23.71
C SER A 237 -3.61 -3.83 23.33
N MET A 238 -3.91 -5.14 23.31
CA MET A 238 -5.27 -5.63 23.03
C MET A 238 -6.28 -5.13 24.07
N ASN A 239 -5.94 -5.14 25.36
CA ASN A 239 -6.81 -4.62 26.43
C ASN A 239 -7.13 -3.12 26.25
N ILE A 240 -6.15 -2.31 25.83
CA ILE A 240 -6.38 -0.89 25.53
C ILE A 240 -7.45 -0.73 24.44
N PHE A 241 -7.34 -1.48 23.34
CA PHE A 241 -8.32 -1.39 22.24
C PHE A 241 -9.67 -2.02 22.59
N ALA A 242 -9.70 -3.08 23.40
CA ALA A 242 -10.94 -3.64 23.91
C ALA A 242 -11.71 -2.58 24.72
N ASN A 243 -11.03 -1.89 25.64
CA ASN A 243 -11.61 -0.81 26.45
C ASN A 243 -12.06 0.38 25.60
N LEU A 244 -11.24 0.80 24.62
CA LEU A 244 -11.55 1.93 23.73
C LEU A 244 -12.87 1.73 22.97
N TYR A 245 -13.19 0.49 22.62
CA TYR A 245 -14.42 0.14 21.88
C TYR A 245 -15.47 -0.54 22.76
N ALA A 246 -15.50 -0.23 24.06
CA ALA A 246 -16.50 -0.72 25.03
C ALA A 246 -16.68 -2.25 25.00
N ASN A 247 -15.58 -2.98 24.85
CA ASN A 247 -15.52 -4.44 24.73
C ASN A 247 -16.29 -5.04 23.54
N ARG A 248 -16.57 -4.23 22.51
CA ARG A 248 -17.17 -4.67 21.23
C ARG A 248 -16.09 -4.85 20.16
N THR A 249 -15.01 -5.54 20.50
CA THR A 249 -13.85 -5.70 19.63
C THR A 249 -13.69 -7.14 19.17
N VAL A 250 -13.44 -7.35 17.88
CA VAL A 250 -12.99 -8.64 17.32
C VAL A 250 -11.55 -8.45 16.82
N PHE A 251 -10.61 -9.17 17.43
CA PHE A 251 -9.21 -9.11 17.04
C PHE A 251 -8.91 -10.05 15.87
N VAL A 252 -8.30 -9.52 14.81
CA VAL A 252 -7.82 -10.30 13.66
C VAL A 252 -6.30 -10.39 13.76
N ILE A 253 -5.80 -11.55 14.14
CA ILE A 253 -4.37 -11.76 14.43
C ILE A 253 -3.66 -12.32 13.20
N CYS A 254 -2.54 -11.72 12.81
CA CYS A 254 -1.64 -12.24 11.77
C CYS A 254 -0.17 -12.23 12.25
N PHE A 255 0.60 -13.22 11.78
CA PHE A 255 2.02 -13.43 12.14
C PHE A 255 2.95 -13.11 10.96
#